data_AF-A0A829DCV2-F1
#
_entry.id   AF-A0A829DCV2-F1
#
_cell.length_a   1.000
_cell.length_b   1.000
_cell.length_c   1.000
_cell.angle_alpha   90.00
_cell.angle_beta   90.00
_cell.angle_gamma   90.00
#
_symmetry.space_group_name_H-M   'P 1'
#
loop_
_entity.id
_entity.type
_entity.pdbx_description
1 polymer ?
#
loop_
_entity_poly.entity_id
_entity_poly.type
_entity_poly.pdbx_seq_one_letter_code
_entity_poly.pdbx_strand_id
1 'polypeptide(L)'
;MLKRYLPWFGVHVFKQKPIFGKENIDNAYEETIRMIREMSEKKMGNCPTVIGETGIPMDLNHRVAYLKNDYGVLEKALDRIMKAVEKNFVNLALWNYTPDHTHSLGDRWNEEDLSIYSQDTPSSYDEDGGRAVRAFSRPYPIRTKGFPVALTFDMERSLFKYAFRQEGDLFPETEIFIPEIHYKKGFEVLVNAGTYQYDFRSRVLKFKGEKGILDYGITVYPSKKSLSREQDRTKVVPKTQKRKTQ
;
A
#
# COMPACT_ATOMS: atom_id res chain seq x y z
N MET A 1 -17.05 -16.33 12.88
CA MET A 1 -16.08 -16.26 11.77
C MET A 1 -14.77 -16.90 12.25
N LEU A 2 -14.11 -17.74 11.47
CA LEU A 2 -12.85 -18.38 11.94
C LEU A 2 -11.73 -17.32 11.88
N LYS A 3 -11.19 -16.87 13.02
CA LYS A 3 -10.06 -15.93 13.11
C LYS A 3 -8.73 -16.61 12.72
N ARG A 4 -8.66 -17.15 11.51
CA ARG A 4 -7.48 -17.84 10.98
C ARG A 4 -7.03 -17.29 9.65
N TYR A 5 -5.74 -17.00 9.57
CA TYR A 5 -5.07 -16.68 8.32
C TYR A 5 -4.48 -17.96 7.72
N LEU A 6 -5.02 -18.36 6.57
CA LEU A 6 -4.49 -19.46 5.77
C LEU A 6 -3.95 -18.89 4.44
N PRO A 7 -2.67 -19.14 4.10
CA PRO A 7 -2.09 -18.62 2.87
C PRO A 7 -2.62 -19.30 1.60
N TRP A 8 -3.20 -20.49 1.73
CA TRP A 8 -3.58 -21.38 0.62
C TRP A 8 -5.07 -21.76 0.60
N PHE A 9 -5.86 -21.35 1.60
CA PHE A 9 -7.31 -21.57 1.61
C PHE A 9 -8.08 -20.31 2.01
N GLY A 10 -9.23 -20.07 1.39
CA GLY A 10 -10.18 -19.02 1.75
C GLY A 10 -11.56 -19.28 1.16
N VAL A 11 -12.49 -18.37 1.41
CA VAL A 11 -13.83 -18.40 0.80
C VAL A 11 -14.07 -17.05 0.14
N HIS A 12 -14.46 -17.07 -1.13
CA HIS A 12 -14.87 -15.85 -1.82
C HIS A 12 -16.18 -15.36 -1.21
N VAL A 13 -16.19 -14.19 -0.57
CA VAL A 13 -17.31 -13.72 0.26
C VAL A 13 -18.62 -13.58 -0.54
N PHE A 14 -18.59 -12.89 -1.68
CA PHE A 14 -19.81 -12.70 -2.49
C PHE A 14 -20.30 -13.94 -3.23
N LYS A 15 -19.37 -14.77 -3.73
CA LYS A 15 -19.70 -15.98 -4.50
C LYS A 15 -19.95 -17.20 -3.62
N GLN A 16 -19.59 -17.12 -2.34
CA GLN A 16 -19.66 -18.20 -1.35
C GLN A 16 -18.98 -19.51 -1.82
N LYS A 17 -17.84 -19.39 -2.52
CA LYS A 17 -17.09 -20.54 -3.04
C LYS A 17 -15.76 -20.72 -2.31
N PRO A 18 -15.36 -21.96 -1.97
CA PRO A 18 -14.02 -22.22 -1.45
C PRO A 18 -12.97 -21.94 -2.54
N ILE A 19 -11.86 -21.34 -2.12
CA ILE A 19 -10.74 -20.97 -2.98
C ILE A 19 -9.48 -21.63 -2.44
N PHE A 20 -8.70 -22.25 -3.33
CA PHE A 20 -7.48 -22.97 -2.99
C PHE A 20 -6.30 -22.43 -3.78
N GLY A 21 -5.14 -22.37 -3.15
CA GLY A 21 -3.91 -21.84 -3.72
C GLY A 21 -3.76 -20.34 -3.47
N LYS A 22 -2.52 -19.92 -3.19
CA LYS A 22 -2.19 -18.54 -2.81
C LYS A 22 -2.63 -17.53 -3.86
N GLU A 23 -2.26 -17.78 -5.13
CA GLU A 23 -2.58 -16.88 -6.24
C GLU A 23 -4.09 -16.74 -6.47
N ASN A 24 -4.83 -17.85 -6.37
CA ASN A 24 -6.28 -17.84 -6.51
C ASN A 24 -6.95 -17.05 -5.39
N ILE A 25 -6.41 -17.09 -4.17
CA ILE A 25 -6.91 -16.28 -3.06
C ILE A 25 -6.65 -14.81 -3.31
N ASP A 26 -5.43 -14.44 -3.71
CA ASP A 26 -5.12 -13.05 -4.02
C ASP A 26 -6.04 -12.52 -5.15
N ASN A 27 -6.31 -13.33 -6.17
CA ASN A 27 -7.28 -13.02 -7.23
C ASN A 27 -8.72 -12.89 -6.71
N ALA A 28 -9.14 -13.71 -5.73
CA ALA A 28 -10.47 -13.65 -5.14
C ALA A 28 -10.66 -12.37 -4.30
N TYR A 29 -9.61 -11.90 -3.60
CA TYR A 29 -9.64 -10.61 -2.90
C TYR A 29 -9.70 -9.45 -3.89
N GLU A 30 -8.88 -9.48 -4.94
CA GLU A 30 -8.92 -8.48 -6.02
C GLU A 30 -10.30 -8.40 -6.67
N GLU A 31 -10.91 -9.55 -6.99
CA GLU A 31 -12.25 -9.62 -7.54
C GLU A 31 -13.31 -9.11 -6.56
N THR A 32 -13.19 -9.41 -5.26
CA THR A 32 -14.12 -8.92 -4.24
C THR A 32 -14.10 -7.38 -4.20
N ILE A 33 -12.93 -6.75 -4.18
CA ILE A 33 -12.82 -5.29 -4.21
C ILE A 33 -13.34 -4.73 -5.55
N ARG A 34 -13.03 -5.39 -6.67
CA ARG A 34 -13.54 -5.01 -7.99
C ARG A 34 -15.08 -5.01 -8.02
N MET A 35 -15.71 -6.05 -7.46
CA MET A 35 -17.18 -6.15 -7.40
C MET A 35 -17.80 -4.99 -6.59
N ILE A 36 -17.14 -4.54 -5.51
CA ILE A 36 -17.58 -3.37 -4.74
C ILE A 36 -17.50 -2.10 -5.61
N ARG A 37 -16.35 -1.88 -6.28
CA ARG A 37 -16.16 -0.73 -7.19
C ARG A 37 -17.17 -0.73 -8.34
N GLU A 38 -17.40 -1.89 -8.96
CA GLU A 38 -18.34 -2.05 -10.07
C GLU A 38 -19.79 -1.74 -9.67
N MET A 39 -20.16 -1.91 -8.40
CA MET A 39 -21.46 -1.49 -7.89
C MET A 39 -21.64 0.03 -8.05
N SER A 40 -20.64 0.80 -7.63
CA SER A 40 -20.65 2.26 -7.78
C SER A 40 -20.68 2.67 -9.26
N GLU A 41 -19.85 2.03 -10.09
CA GLU A 41 -19.76 2.30 -11.52
C GLU A 41 -21.06 2.03 -12.27
N LYS A 42 -21.63 0.83 -12.08
CA LYS A 42 -22.73 0.31 -12.91
C LYS A 42 -24.10 0.57 -12.33
N LYS A 43 -24.21 0.80 -11.01
CA LYS A 43 -25.50 0.88 -10.30
C LYS A 43 -25.71 2.18 -9.53
N MET A 44 -24.70 3.03 -9.38
CA MET A 44 -24.79 4.29 -8.61
C MET A 44 -24.35 5.51 -9.41
N GLY A 45 -24.53 5.48 -10.73
CA GLY A 45 -24.24 6.63 -11.60
C GLY A 45 -22.75 6.96 -11.71
N ASN A 46 -21.88 5.95 -11.61
CA ASN A 46 -20.43 6.11 -11.69
C ASN A 46 -19.84 7.02 -10.62
N CYS A 47 -20.36 6.94 -9.40
CA CYS A 47 -19.81 7.67 -8.26
C CYS A 47 -18.47 7.07 -7.78
N PRO A 48 -17.60 7.86 -7.15
CA PRO A 48 -16.39 7.34 -6.50
C PRO A 48 -16.72 6.26 -5.47
N THR A 49 -15.81 5.29 -5.31
CA THR A 49 -15.93 4.23 -4.30
C THR A 49 -14.97 4.48 -3.14
N VAL A 50 -15.50 4.44 -1.93
CA VAL A 50 -14.73 4.44 -0.68
C VAL A 50 -15.21 3.27 0.18
N ILE A 51 -14.30 2.41 0.60
CA ILE A 51 -14.56 1.35 1.58
C ILE A 51 -14.53 1.99 2.96
N GLY A 52 -15.70 2.14 3.57
CA GLY A 52 -15.83 2.80 4.88
C GLY A 52 -15.11 2.07 6.01
N GLU A 53 -15.01 0.75 5.94
CA GLU A 53 -14.33 -0.07 6.93
C GLU A 53 -13.72 -1.30 6.28
N THR A 54 -12.49 -1.61 6.67
CA THR A 54 -11.82 -2.87 6.36
C THR A 54 -10.74 -3.12 7.40
N GLY A 55 -10.28 -4.35 7.54
CA GLY A 55 -9.23 -4.69 8.48
C GLY A 55 -9.07 -6.19 8.64
N ILE A 56 -8.33 -6.57 9.67
CA ILE A 56 -8.18 -7.96 10.08
C ILE A 56 -8.36 -8.04 11.61
N PRO A 57 -8.83 -9.17 12.15
CA PRO A 57 -8.55 -9.50 13.53
C PRO A 57 -7.03 -9.44 13.77
N MET A 58 -6.60 -8.83 14.86
CA MET A 58 -5.21 -8.77 15.25
C MET A 58 -4.85 -9.96 16.18
N ASP A 59 -5.85 -10.65 16.71
CA ASP A 59 -5.73 -11.90 17.50
C ASP A 59 -5.75 -13.17 16.63
N LEU A 60 -5.36 -13.05 15.35
CA LEU A 60 -5.34 -14.15 14.38
C LEU A 60 -4.57 -15.38 14.89
N ASN A 61 -5.01 -16.54 14.42
CA ASN A 61 -4.35 -17.83 14.67
C ASN A 61 -4.15 -18.10 16.17
N HIS A 62 -5.17 -17.80 16.97
CA HIS A 62 -5.16 -17.94 18.43
C HIS A 62 -4.10 -17.06 19.10
N ARG A 63 -4.08 -15.75 18.78
CA ARG A 63 -3.18 -14.76 19.39
C ARG A 63 -1.69 -15.09 19.18
N VAL A 64 -1.33 -15.68 18.04
CA VAL A 64 0.06 -16.11 17.79
C VAL A 64 1.05 -14.94 17.82
N ALA A 65 0.62 -13.74 17.40
CA ALA A 65 1.41 -12.53 17.49
C ALA A 65 1.84 -12.24 18.93
N TYR A 66 0.92 -12.39 19.89
CA TYR A 66 1.16 -12.04 21.31
C TYR A 66 1.90 -13.16 22.03
N LEU A 67 1.50 -14.41 21.78
CA LEU A 67 2.01 -15.58 22.50
C LEU A 67 3.39 -16.03 22.02
N LYS A 68 3.73 -15.74 20.76
CA LYS A 68 4.99 -16.19 20.14
C LYS A 68 5.84 -15.04 19.59
N ASN A 69 5.40 -13.80 19.77
CA ASN A 69 6.04 -12.61 19.19
C ASN A 69 6.17 -12.69 17.64
N ASP A 70 5.22 -13.38 16.97
CA ASP A 70 5.20 -13.54 15.51
C ASP A 70 4.13 -12.62 14.89
N TYR A 71 4.46 -11.34 14.77
CA TYR A 71 3.59 -10.32 14.17
C TYR A 71 3.56 -10.39 12.64
N GLY A 72 4.42 -11.19 12.01
CA GLY A 72 4.49 -11.33 10.55
C GLY A 72 3.21 -11.93 9.94
N VAL A 73 2.40 -12.64 10.73
CA VAL A 73 1.07 -13.09 10.29
C VAL A 73 0.10 -11.93 10.05
N LEU A 74 0.17 -10.88 10.88
CA LEU A 74 -0.71 -9.71 10.78
C LEU A 74 -0.37 -8.93 9.51
N GLU A 75 0.92 -8.71 9.26
CA GLU A 75 1.41 -8.07 8.04
C GLU A 75 0.93 -8.79 6.78
N LYS A 76 1.10 -10.12 6.72
CA LYS A 76 0.68 -10.92 5.57
C LYS A 76 -0.83 -10.93 5.36
N ALA A 77 -1.59 -10.98 6.45
CA ALA A 77 -3.06 -10.96 6.37
C ALA A 77 -3.58 -9.61 5.89
N LEU A 78 -3.05 -8.51 6.40
CA LEU A 78 -3.47 -7.16 6.01
C LEU A 78 -2.97 -6.80 4.60
N ASP A 79 -1.74 -7.16 4.23
CA ASP A 79 -1.17 -6.93 2.90
C ASP A 79 -2.02 -7.56 1.79
N ARG A 80 -2.65 -8.72 2.04
CA ARG A 80 -3.58 -9.35 1.09
C ARG A 80 -4.76 -8.44 0.74
N ILE A 81 -5.32 -7.74 1.74
CA ILE A 81 -6.41 -6.78 1.54
C ILE A 81 -5.89 -5.56 0.78
N MET A 82 -4.77 -4.99 1.26
CA MET A 82 -4.22 -3.75 0.71
C MET A 82 -3.84 -3.88 -0.77
N LYS A 83 -3.25 -5.01 -1.18
CA LYS A 83 -2.95 -5.30 -2.60
C LYS A 83 -4.19 -5.27 -3.49
N ALA A 84 -5.29 -5.84 -3.02
CA ALA A 84 -6.54 -5.87 -3.76
C ALA A 84 -7.15 -4.47 -3.89
N VAL A 85 -7.03 -3.65 -2.85
CA VAL A 85 -7.46 -2.24 -2.85
C VAL A 85 -6.65 -1.43 -3.86
N GLU A 86 -5.32 -1.53 -3.82
CA GLU A 86 -4.40 -0.82 -4.70
C GLU A 86 -4.67 -1.10 -6.18
N LYS A 87 -4.80 -2.38 -6.55
CA LYS A 87 -5.08 -2.79 -7.93
C LYS A 87 -6.39 -2.25 -8.49
N ASN A 88 -7.35 -1.95 -7.62
CA ASN A 88 -8.67 -1.47 -8.00
C ASN A 88 -8.82 0.06 -7.85
N PHE A 89 -7.78 0.79 -7.40
CA PHE A 89 -7.86 2.24 -7.17
C PHE A 89 -9.02 2.66 -6.25
N VAL A 90 -9.29 1.86 -5.21
CA VAL A 90 -10.35 2.15 -4.24
C VAL A 90 -9.74 2.82 -3.01
N ASN A 91 -10.41 3.83 -2.46
CA ASN A 91 -10.02 4.43 -1.18
C ASN A 91 -10.60 3.62 -0.02
N LEU A 92 -9.95 3.65 1.15
CA LEU A 92 -10.45 2.98 2.34
C LEU A 92 -10.26 3.81 3.60
N ALA A 93 -11.03 3.48 4.63
CA ALA A 93 -10.69 3.75 6.02
C ALA A 93 -10.42 2.40 6.73
N LEU A 94 -9.23 2.29 7.34
CA LEU A 94 -8.79 1.08 8.02
C LEU A 94 -9.38 1.07 9.43
N TRP A 95 -10.12 0.03 9.76
CA TRP A 95 -10.72 -0.19 11.07
C TRP A 95 -9.75 -1.00 11.94
N ASN A 96 -9.25 -0.46 13.04
CA ASN A 96 -9.43 0.90 13.57
C ASN A 96 -8.16 1.39 14.28
N TYR A 97 -8.24 2.52 14.96
CA TYR A 97 -7.20 2.99 15.87
C TYR A 97 -7.81 3.23 17.25
N THR A 98 -7.40 2.41 18.21
CA THR A 98 -7.86 2.47 19.61
C THR A 98 -6.64 2.66 20.52
N PRO A 99 -6.42 3.87 21.06
CA PRO A 99 -5.19 4.22 21.79
C PRO A 99 -5.06 3.55 23.17
N ASP A 100 -6.15 3.01 23.71
CA ASP A 100 -6.17 2.29 24.99
C ASP A 100 -6.28 0.76 24.82
N HIS A 101 -6.01 0.27 23.62
CA HIS A 101 -5.96 -1.16 23.31
C HIS A 101 -4.83 -1.89 24.06
N THR A 102 -5.18 -3.02 24.68
CA THR A 102 -4.24 -3.99 25.29
C THR A 102 -4.51 -5.40 24.76
N HIS A 103 -3.50 -6.29 24.74
CA HIS A 103 -3.67 -7.68 24.30
C HIS A 103 -4.70 -8.47 25.14
N SER A 104 -4.95 -8.02 26.37
CA SER A 104 -5.89 -8.66 27.30
C SER A 104 -7.34 -8.24 27.07
N LEU A 105 -7.59 -6.96 26.76
CA LEU A 105 -8.93 -6.38 26.68
C LEU A 105 -9.36 -6.05 25.25
N GLY A 106 -8.47 -6.21 24.28
CA GLY A 106 -8.73 -5.85 22.90
C GLY A 106 -9.00 -4.34 22.77
N ASP A 107 -9.93 -3.98 21.88
CA ASP A 107 -10.40 -2.62 21.64
C ASP A 107 -11.33 -2.11 22.76
N ARG A 108 -11.53 -2.89 23.83
CA ARG A 108 -12.46 -2.61 24.95
C ARG A 108 -13.91 -2.45 24.52
N TRP A 109 -14.22 -2.87 23.30
CA TRP A 109 -15.55 -2.91 22.73
C TRP A 109 -15.81 -4.31 22.19
N ASN A 110 -16.85 -4.97 22.71
CA ASN A 110 -17.31 -6.29 22.24
C ASN A 110 -16.24 -7.40 22.16
N GLU A 111 -15.17 -7.29 22.97
CA GLU A 111 -14.01 -8.20 22.91
C GLU A 111 -13.34 -8.26 21.52
N GLU A 112 -13.54 -7.22 20.70
CA GLU A 112 -12.88 -7.06 19.43
C GLU A 112 -11.40 -6.78 19.62
N ASP A 113 -10.60 -7.22 18.66
CA ASP A 113 -9.16 -6.99 18.62
C ASP A 113 -8.81 -6.67 17.18
N LEU A 114 -9.05 -5.41 16.78
CA LEU A 114 -8.97 -4.91 15.40
C LEU A 114 -8.02 -3.72 15.27
N SER A 115 -7.68 -3.02 16.36
CA SER A 115 -6.87 -1.80 16.29
C SER A 115 -5.51 -1.99 15.63
N ILE A 116 -5.07 -1.03 14.83
CA ILE A 116 -3.71 -1.02 14.27
C ILE A 116 -2.64 -0.63 15.31
N TYR A 117 -3.03 -0.43 16.56
CA TYR A 117 -2.17 -0.04 17.67
C TYR A 117 -2.46 -0.90 18.91
N SER A 118 -1.44 -1.14 19.72
CA SER A 118 -1.59 -1.61 21.10
C SER A 118 -0.47 -1.07 21.98
N GLN A 119 -0.81 -0.77 23.24
CA GLN A 119 0.16 -0.45 24.28
C GLN A 119 1.11 -1.62 24.59
N ASP A 120 0.66 -2.85 24.33
CA ASP A 120 1.42 -4.07 24.62
C ASP A 120 2.26 -4.54 23.43
N THR A 121 2.20 -3.85 22.29
CA THR A 121 3.06 -4.17 21.14
C THR A 121 4.52 -4.02 21.55
N PRO A 122 5.36 -5.06 21.40
CA PRO A 122 6.76 -4.97 21.79
C PRO A 122 7.51 -3.92 20.98
N SER A 123 8.30 -3.08 21.65
CA SER A 123 9.15 -2.07 21.01
C SER A 123 10.20 -2.67 20.05
N SER A 124 10.54 -3.97 20.23
CA SER A 124 11.39 -4.71 19.31
C SER A 124 10.73 -5.00 17.96
N TYR A 125 9.40 -4.96 17.90
CA TYR A 125 8.61 -5.06 16.67
C TYR A 125 8.30 -3.67 16.12
N ASP A 126 7.69 -2.80 16.93
CA ASP A 126 7.34 -1.43 16.56
C ASP A 126 7.43 -0.51 17.79
N GLU A 127 8.26 0.54 17.70
CA GLU A 127 8.56 1.43 18.82
C GLU A 127 7.37 2.32 19.24
N ASP A 128 6.46 2.57 18.30
CA ASP A 128 5.27 3.40 18.49
C ASP A 128 4.02 2.55 18.78
N GLY A 129 4.19 1.24 19.01
CA GLY A 129 3.11 0.32 19.35
C GLY A 129 2.24 -0.13 18.17
N GLY A 130 2.66 0.16 16.94
CA GLY A 130 1.93 -0.17 15.72
C GLY A 130 1.86 -1.66 15.42
N ARG A 131 0.74 -2.10 14.82
CA ARG A 131 0.46 -3.49 14.44
C ARG A 131 0.29 -3.57 12.94
N ALA A 132 1.11 -4.39 12.27
CA ALA A 132 1.12 -4.53 10.81
C ALA A 132 1.40 -3.23 10.04
N VAL A 133 2.22 -2.32 10.58
CA VAL A 133 2.53 -1.01 9.97
C VAL A 133 3.08 -1.12 8.56
N ARG A 134 3.95 -2.12 8.30
CA ARG A 134 4.47 -2.41 6.95
C ARG A 134 3.37 -2.72 5.93
N ALA A 135 2.24 -3.25 6.38
CA ALA A 135 1.17 -3.64 5.48
C ALA A 135 0.29 -2.47 5.07
N PHE A 136 0.01 -1.50 5.95
CA PHE A 136 -0.88 -0.36 5.63
C PHE A 136 -0.15 0.95 5.31
N SER A 137 1.07 1.17 5.83
CA SER A 137 1.86 2.37 5.55
C SER A 137 2.64 2.20 4.25
N ARG A 138 1.94 2.32 3.11
CA ARG A 138 2.44 1.99 1.77
C ARG A 138 2.62 3.25 0.92
N PRO A 139 3.46 3.21 -0.13
CA PRO A 139 3.53 4.33 -1.07
C PRO A 139 2.25 4.38 -1.92
N TYR A 140 1.73 5.58 -2.17
CA TYR A 140 0.52 5.76 -2.98
C TYR A 140 0.49 7.15 -3.64
N PRO A 141 -0.14 7.30 -4.81
CA PRO A 141 -0.36 8.61 -5.42
C PRO A 141 -1.40 9.40 -4.60
N ILE A 142 -0.97 10.51 -4.00
CA ILE A 142 -1.85 11.44 -3.28
C ILE A 142 -2.76 12.17 -4.28
N ARG A 143 -2.17 12.57 -5.41
CA ARG A 143 -2.87 13.23 -6.51
C ARG A 143 -2.14 12.99 -7.82
N THR A 144 -2.90 12.81 -8.90
CA THR A 144 -2.41 12.63 -10.27
C THR A 144 -3.20 13.51 -11.21
N LYS A 145 -2.50 14.29 -12.04
CA LYS A 145 -3.07 15.00 -13.20
C LYS A 145 -2.99 14.07 -14.40
N GLY A 146 -4.04 13.27 -14.61
CA GLY A 146 -4.11 12.22 -15.61
C GLY A 146 -4.94 11.03 -15.09
N PHE A 147 -5.08 10.00 -15.93
CA PHE A 147 -5.82 8.80 -15.60
C PHE A 147 -4.91 7.72 -15.00
N PRO A 148 -5.09 7.31 -13.74
CA PRO A 148 -4.40 6.14 -13.19
C PRO A 148 -4.70 4.88 -14.02
N VAL A 149 -3.67 4.12 -14.37
CA VAL A 149 -3.77 2.92 -15.21
C VAL A 149 -3.42 1.65 -14.44
N ALA A 150 -2.33 1.67 -13.68
CA ALA A 150 -1.92 0.53 -12.87
C ALA A 150 -1.20 0.99 -11.60
N LEU A 151 -1.46 0.29 -10.50
CA LEU A 151 -0.81 0.53 -9.22
C LEU A 151 -0.53 -0.81 -8.53
N THR A 152 0.70 -1.02 -8.08
CA THR A 152 1.09 -2.20 -7.31
C THR A 152 2.16 -1.86 -6.29
N PHE A 153 2.07 -2.44 -5.10
CA PHE A 153 3.15 -2.45 -4.12
C PHE A 153 3.47 -3.88 -3.65
N ASP A 154 4.75 -4.26 -3.72
CA ASP A 154 5.29 -5.48 -3.12
C ASP A 154 5.92 -5.12 -1.78
N MET A 155 5.22 -5.44 -0.69
CA MET A 155 5.65 -5.16 0.69
C MET A 155 6.99 -5.82 1.07
N GLU A 156 7.29 -7.00 0.54
CA GLU A 156 8.52 -7.74 0.90
C GLU A 156 9.74 -7.20 0.18
N ARG A 157 9.56 -6.73 -1.06
CA ARG A 157 10.62 -6.11 -1.86
C ARG A 157 10.67 -4.58 -1.69
N SER A 158 9.70 -4.00 -0.99
CA SER A 158 9.43 -2.56 -0.98
C SER A 158 9.38 -1.96 -2.40
N LEU A 159 8.83 -2.71 -3.36
CA LEU A 159 8.79 -2.34 -4.78
C LEU A 159 7.43 -1.74 -5.13
N PHE A 160 7.41 -0.44 -5.37
CA PHE A 160 6.24 0.30 -5.81
C PHE A 160 6.30 0.55 -7.30
N LYS A 161 5.18 0.34 -7.99
CA LYS A 161 5.00 0.67 -9.40
C LYS A 161 3.69 1.39 -9.60
N TYR A 162 3.74 2.49 -10.31
CA TYR A 162 2.59 3.29 -10.67
C TYR A 162 2.66 3.69 -12.14
N ALA A 163 1.53 3.58 -12.83
CA ALA A 163 1.40 4.04 -14.20
C ALA A 163 0.12 4.87 -14.35
N PHE A 164 0.21 5.94 -15.11
CA PHE A 164 -0.92 6.80 -15.44
C PHE A 164 -0.77 7.40 -16.84
N ARG A 165 -1.89 7.79 -17.45
CA ARG A 165 -1.95 8.36 -18.79
C ARG A 165 -2.29 9.85 -18.71
N GLN A 166 -1.74 10.63 -19.63
CA GLN A 166 -2.13 12.01 -19.82
C GLN A 166 -3.64 12.13 -20.12
N GLU A 167 -4.28 13.13 -19.51
CA GLU A 167 -5.68 13.48 -19.74
C GLU A 167 -5.76 14.83 -20.46
N GLY A 168 -6.21 14.81 -21.72
CA GLY A 168 -6.32 16.02 -22.55
C GLY A 168 -5.01 16.80 -22.64
N ASP A 169 -5.08 18.12 -22.50
CA ASP A 169 -3.93 19.02 -22.56
C ASP A 169 -3.30 19.31 -21.18
N LEU A 170 -3.75 18.63 -20.12
CA LEU A 170 -3.19 18.81 -18.79
C LEU A 170 -1.73 18.34 -18.75
N PHE A 171 -0.87 19.20 -18.21
CA PHE A 171 0.53 18.82 -18.02
C PHE A 171 0.63 17.69 -16.98
N PRO A 172 1.20 16.51 -17.34
CA PRO A 172 1.18 15.34 -16.46
C PRO A 172 2.05 15.55 -15.23
N GLU A 173 1.42 15.53 -14.05
CA GLU A 173 2.10 15.66 -12.76
C GLU A 173 1.48 14.69 -11.76
N THR A 174 2.28 14.17 -10.84
CA THR A 174 1.76 13.36 -9.73
C THR A 174 2.57 13.59 -8.47
N GLU A 175 1.90 13.50 -7.33
CA GLU A 175 2.53 13.49 -6.02
C GLU A 175 2.30 12.14 -5.37
N ILE A 176 3.37 11.53 -4.88
CA ILE A 176 3.35 10.18 -4.33
C ILE A 176 3.91 10.23 -2.93
N PHE A 177 3.15 9.76 -1.95
CA PHE A 177 3.63 9.58 -0.59
C PHE A 177 4.63 8.43 -0.56
N ILE A 178 5.78 8.62 0.12
CA ILE A 178 6.83 7.60 0.26
C ILE A 178 7.04 7.31 1.77
N PRO A 179 6.48 6.22 2.32
CA PRO A 179 6.61 5.88 3.73
C PRO A 179 8.04 5.44 4.08
N GLU A 180 8.59 5.97 5.18
CA GLU A 180 9.96 5.69 5.61
C GLU A 180 10.20 4.22 5.99
N ILE A 181 9.18 3.53 6.51
CA ILE A 181 9.28 2.14 6.98
C ILE A 181 9.81 1.17 5.91
N HIS A 182 9.55 1.47 4.63
CA HIS A 182 9.99 0.65 3.49
C HIS A 182 11.35 1.06 2.92
N TYR A 183 11.84 2.26 3.24
CA TYR A 183 12.97 2.91 2.58
C TYR A 183 13.96 3.57 3.55
N LYS A 184 14.09 3.06 4.78
CA LYS A 184 15.02 3.58 5.81
C LYS A 184 16.46 3.80 5.31
N LYS A 185 16.92 2.96 4.37
CA LYS A 185 18.27 3.04 3.77
C LYS A 185 18.34 3.93 2.51
N GLY A 186 17.24 4.58 2.16
CA GLY A 186 17.04 5.28 0.90
C GLY A 186 16.32 4.45 -0.15
N PHE A 187 15.95 5.12 -1.24
CA PHE A 187 15.27 4.54 -2.38
C PHE A 187 15.80 5.13 -3.68
N GLU A 188 15.56 4.44 -4.77
CA GLU A 188 15.81 4.89 -6.13
C GLU A 188 14.47 5.01 -6.87
N VAL A 189 14.39 5.94 -7.82
CA VAL A 189 13.20 6.17 -8.65
C VAL A 189 13.57 6.05 -10.11
N LEU A 190 12.85 5.18 -10.81
CA LEU A 190 12.90 5.04 -12.26
C LEU A 190 11.63 5.62 -12.86
N VAL A 191 11.80 6.44 -13.88
CA VAL A 191 10.72 7.01 -14.69
C VAL A 191 11.00 6.76 -16.16
N ASN A 192 9.97 6.48 -16.96
CA ASN A 192 10.14 6.28 -18.40
C ASN A 192 10.36 7.60 -19.17
N ALA A 193 9.73 8.68 -18.72
CA ALA A 193 9.90 10.04 -19.22
C ALA A 193 9.52 11.03 -18.12
N GLY A 194 10.16 12.19 -18.06
CA GLY A 194 9.91 13.17 -17.02
C GLY A 194 11.03 13.31 -16.00
N THR A 195 10.78 14.19 -15.05
CA THR A 195 11.67 14.51 -13.94
C THR A 195 10.93 14.35 -12.62
N TYR A 196 11.68 14.22 -11.54
CA TYR A 196 11.11 14.15 -10.20
C TYR A 196 11.98 14.89 -9.20
N GLN A 197 11.34 15.24 -8.08
CA GLN A 197 11.98 15.80 -6.90
C GLN A 197 11.35 15.14 -5.67
N TYR A 198 12.17 14.83 -4.67
CA TYR A 198 11.68 14.27 -3.41
C TYR A 198 11.85 15.28 -2.29
N ASP A 199 10.76 15.53 -1.55
CA ASP A 199 10.77 16.30 -0.33
C ASP A 199 10.76 15.34 0.86
N PHE A 200 11.89 15.27 1.57
CA PHE A 200 12.07 14.41 2.73
C PHE A 200 11.18 14.80 3.91
N ARG A 201 10.87 16.10 4.08
CA ARG A 201 10.08 16.57 5.24
C ARG A 201 8.62 16.15 5.13
N SER A 202 8.04 16.35 3.95
CA SER A 202 6.66 15.92 3.68
C SER A 202 6.57 14.46 3.24
N ARG A 203 7.69 13.80 2.97
CA ARG A 203 7.79 12.44 2.42
C ARG A 203 7.04 12.30 1.08
N VAL A 204 7.11 13.33 0.24
CA VAL A 204 6.41 13.39 -1.06
C VAL A 204 7.39 13.40 -2.21
N LEU A 205 7.23 12.44 -3.12
CA LEU A 205 7.85 12.43 -4.44
C LEU A 205 6.95 13.20 -5.43
N LYS A 206 7.45 14.31 -5.94
CA LYS A 206 6.78 15.14 -6.95
C LYS A 206 7.34 14.80 -8.32
N PHE A 207 6.51 14.28 -9.20
CA PHE A 207 6.85 13.93 -10.56
C PHE A 207 6.24 14.92 -11.56
N LYS A 208 7.00 15.24 -12.60
CA LYS A 208 6.58 16.07 -13.74
C LYS A 208 6.93 15.34 -15.04
N GLY A 209 5.92 15.10 -15.87
CA GLY A 209 6.07 14.48 -17.19
C GLY A 209 6.76 15.38 -18.22
N GLU A 210 6.90 14.87 -19.43
CA GLU A 210 7.44 15.56 -20.60
C GLU A 210 6.39 15.61 -21.72
N LYS A 211 6.43 16.66 -22.54
CA LYS A 211 5.50 16.82 -23.66
C LYS A 211 5.71 15.70 -24.70
N GLY A 212 4.62 15.28 -25.34
CA GLY A 212 4.65 14.26 -26.40
C GLY A 212 4.71 12.82 -25.90
N ILE A 213 4.62 12.61 -24.58
CA ILE A 213 4.50 11.28 -23.97
C ILE A 213 3.08 11.13 -23.43
N LEU A 214 2.44 10.01 -23.71
CA LEU A 214 1.05 9.77 -23.28
C LEU A 214 0.97 8.89 -22.04
N ASP A 215 1.83 7.88 -21.91
CA ASP A 215 1.82 6.95 -20.79
C ASP A 215 3.09 7.12 -19.94
N TYR A 216 2.91 7.31 -18.64
CA TYR A 216 3.98 7.50 -17.66
C TYR A 216 4.04 6.33 -16.71
N GLY A 217 5.25 5.84 -16.46
CA GLY A 217 5.55 4.78 -15.52
C GLY A 217 6.58 5.25 -14.50
N ILE A 218 6.27 5.06 -13.22
CA ILE A 218 7.10 5.41 -12.08
C ILE A 218 7.32 4.14 -11.26
N THR A 219 8.57 3.81 -10.98
CA THR A 219 8.95 2.69 -10.11
C THR A 219 9.84 3.21 -8.98
N VAL A 220 9.49 2.86 -7.74
CA VAL A 220 10.27 3.19 -6.54
C VAL A 220 10.69 1.89 -5.85
N TYR A 221 11.98 1.76 -5.54
CA TYR A 221 12.54 0.57 -4.89
C TYR A 221 13.69 0.94 -3.95
N PRO A 222 14.04 0.08 -2.96
CA PRO A 222 15.12 0.36 -2.03
C PRO A 222 16.46 0.56 -2.73
N SER A 223 17.21 1.58 -2.29
CA SER A 223 18.56 1.82 -2.78
C SER A 223 19.51 0.70 -2.33
N LYS A 224 20.41 0.26 -3.22
CA LYS A 224 21.51 -0.64 -2.83
C LYS A 224 22.61 0.10 -2.06
N LYS A 225 22.64 1.43 -2.13
CA LYS A 225 23.62 2.30 -1.46
C LYS A 225 22.95 3.00 -0.27
N SER A 226 23.55 2.86 0.91
CA SER A 226 23.12 3.58 2.11
C SER A 226 23.23 5.09 1.91
N LEU A 227 22.14 5.84 2.04
CA LEU A 227 22.16 7.31 2.10
C LEU A 227 22.76 7.78 3.43
N SER A 228 24.09 7.83 3.55
CA SER A 228 24.77 8.22 4.80
C SER A 228 25.13 9.70 4.92
N ARG A 229 24.83 10.57 3.94
CA ARG A 229 25.17 12.01 4.02
C ARG A 229 24.11 12.94 3.44
N GLU A 230 23.93 14.08 4.12
CA GLU A 230 23.00 15.15 3.79
C GLU A 230 23.23 15.76 2.40
N GLN A 231 24.47 15.71 1.89
CA GLN A 231 24.85 16.15 0.55
C GLN A 231 24.45 15.20 -0.59
N ASP A 232 24.15 13.92 -0.30
CA ASP A 232 23.62 12.97 -1.29
C ASP A 232 22.08 13.06 -1.43
N ARG A 233 21.41 13.70 -0.47
CA ARG A 233 19.94 13.82 -0.44
C ARG A 233 19.39 14.86 -1.43
N THR A 234 20.20 15.81 -1.87
CA THR A 234 19.84 16.86 -2.86
C THR A 234 20.30 16.54 -4.29
N LYS A 235 21.02 15.45 -4.52
CA LYS A 235 21.50 15.03 -5.84
C LYS A 235 20.87 13.72 -6.29
N VAL A 236 19.57 13.76 -6.53
CA VAL A 236 18.93 12.85 -7.48
C VAL A 236 18.29 13.69 -8.58
N VAL A 237 19.15 14.34 -9.37
CA VAL A 237 18.79 14.89 -10.68
C VAL A 237 19.31 13.87 -11.69
N PRO A 238 18.46 13.30 -12.58
CA PRO A 238 18.97 12.40 -13.61
C PRO A 238 19.97 13.15 -14.49
N LYS A 239 21.17 12.59 -14.66
CA LYS A 239 21.95 12.90 -15.86
C LYS A 239 21.12 12.41 -17.04
N THR A 240 20.59 13.34 -17.82
CA THR A 240 19.98 13.07 -19.13
C THR A 240 20.89 12.13 -19.92
N GLN A 241 20.46 10.88 -20.13
CA GLN A 241 21.03 10.07 -21.18
C GLN A 241 20.55 10.66 -22.51
N LYS A 242 21.37 11.54 -23.10
CA LYS A 242 21.24 11.84 -24.53
C LYS A 242 21.47 10.54 -25.28
N ARG A 243 20.41 9.96 -25.86
CA ARG A 243 20.56 9.01 -26.97
C ARG A 243 21.36 9.73 -28.05
N LYS A 244 22.58 9.26 -28.33
CA LYS A 244 23.27 9.58 -29.58
C LYS A 244 22.56 8.77 -30.65
N THR A 245 21.75 9.45 -31.46
CA THR A 245 21.43 9.00 -32.81
C THR A 245 22.70 9.16 -33.65
N GLN A 246 23.27 8.05 -34.06
CA GLN A 246 23.98 7.89 -35.33
C GLN A 246 23.30 6.74 -36.07
#